data_AF-A0A2V9N1U5-F1
#
_entry.id   AF-A0A2V9N1U5-F1
#
_cell.length_a   1.000
_cell.length_b   1.000
_cell.length_c   1.000
_cell.angle_alpha   90.00
_cell.angle_beta   90.00
_cell.angle_gamma   90.00
#
_symmetry.space_group_name_H-M   'P 1'
#
loop_
_entity.id
_entity.type
_entity.pdbx_description
1 polymer ?
#
loop_
_entity_poly.entity_id
_entity_poly.type
_entity_poly.pdbx_seq_one_letter_code
_entity_poly.pdbx_strand_id
1 'polypeptide(L)'
;GGGAHLVGSLADLAYVLSDAEQDFISPENVQALIWKEVVPGLLSNSVVSRWWHVSRNELHAVALYQRAGEELVTASASNDALRSKILDIFSERMSPERASWLDHSLSSGHPDEALSAITPADTFYLTLEFRRRFPQDGNDWGASGRELDHLNSQYPSEVSWQRLSRDFGVPHRTLAQTYATELLNLKPFPAFAGYSSRLMAESWDSNNLYWARLADETGYDPALLNLMAPELTRRMVEKIFATEFEDWQALLRAMREAGDEFRQGKIGVLPTETTTARQFQTQ
;
A
#
# COMPACT_ATOMS: atom_id res chain seq x y z
N GLY A 1 -5.43 19.78 30.54
CA GLY A 1 -4.16 19.06 30.41
C GLY A 1 -4.33 17.67 30.97
N GLY A 2 -4.53 16.68 30.12
CA GLY A 2 -4.51 15.27 30.49
C GLY A 2 -3.14 14.72 30.10
N GLY A 3 -2.37 14.24 31.07
CA GLY A 3 -1.09 13.60 30.79
C GLY A 3 -1.33 12.24 30.16
N ALA A 4 -0.63 11.94 29.06
CA ALA A 4 -0.58 10.60 28.51
C ALA A 4 0.13 9.68 29.53
N HIS A 5 -0.55 8.62 29.98
CA HIS A 5 0.06 7.62 30.84
C HIS A 5 0.61 6.49 29.98
N LEU A 6 1.92 6.24 30.06
CA LEU A 6 2.56 5.07 29.46
C LEU A 6 2.17 3.82 30.26
N VAL A 7 1.05 3.19 29.89
CA VAL A 7 0.60 1.92 30.48
C VAL A 7 0.81 0.82 29.44
N GLY A 8 1.72 -0.12 29.70
CA GLY A 8 1.97 -1.25 28.80
C GLY A 8 3.42 -1.71 28.74
N SER A 9 3.73 -2.59 27.78
CA SER A 9 5.08 -3.07 27.50
C SER A 9 5.90 -2.02 26.74
N LEU A 10 7.22 -1.94 26.98
CA LEU A 10 8.14 -1.13 26.15
C LEU A 10 8.08 -1.51 24.67
N ALA A 11 7.66 -2.75 24.37
CA ALA A 11 7.46 -3.18 23.01
C ALA A 11 6.36 -2.37 22.29
N ASP A 12 5.35 -1.85 23.01
CA ASP A 12 4.26 -1.00 22.47
C ASP A 12 4.60 0.50 22.42
N LEU A 13 5.81 0.91 22.80
CA LEU A 13 6.18 2.32 22.90
C LEU A 13 5.93 3.10 21.60
N ALA A 14 6.29 2.54 20.44
CA ALA A 14 6.07 3.21 19.15
C ALA A 14 4.58 3.50 18.88
N TYR A 15 3.69 2.56 19.23
CA TYR A 15 2.26 2.75 19.10
C TYR A 15 1.75 3.83 20.05
N VAL A 16 2.15 3.78 21.32
CA VAL A 16 1.70 4.77 22.33
C VAL A 16 2.20 6.18 22.02
N LEU A 17 3.43 6.30 21.49
CA LEU A 17 3.93 7.59 21.00
C LEU A 17 3.14 8.09 19.79
N SER A 18 2.80 7.20 18.85
CA SER A 18 1.97 7.55 17.68
C SER A 18 0.55 7.95 18.08
N ASP A 19 -0.01 7.32 19.12
CA ASP A 19 -1.31 7.67 19.69
C ASP A 19 -1.32 9.05 20.35
N ALA A 20 -0.19 9.49 20.91
CA ALA A 20 -0.03 10.87 21.38
C ALA A 20 0.28 11.85 20.23
N GLU A 21 1.09 11.44 19.26
CA GLU A 21 1.50 12.26 18.11
C GLU A 21 0.31 12.67 17.24
N GLN A 22 -0.66 11.77 17.04
CA GLN A 22 -1.82 12.05 16.20
C GLN A 22 -2.60 13.30 16.63
N ASP A 23 -2.61 13.63 17.94
CA ASP A 23 -3.30 14.79 18.48
C ASP A 23 -2.59 16.12 18.11
N PHE A 24 -1.35 16.04 17.65
CA PHE A 24 -0.56 17.20 17.15
C PHE A 24 -0.65 17.37 15.63
N ILE A 25 -1.20 16.39 14.90
CA ILE A 25 -1.42 16.49 13.46
C ILE A 25 -2.72 17.27 13.23
N SER A 26 -2.63 18.38 12.48
CA SER A 26 -3.81 19.15 12.09
C SER A 26 -4.46 18.50 10.87
N PRO A 27 -5.63 17.86 10.98
CA PRO A 27 -6.32 17.33 9.80
C PRO A 27 -6.75 18.49 8.90
N GLU A 28 -6.69 18.30 7.58
CA GLU A 28 -7.21 19.27 6.61
C GLU A 28 -8.75 19.32 6.65
N ASN A 29 -9.40 18.28 7.20
CA ASN A 29 -10.86 18.15 7.29
C ASN A 29 -11.34 17.82 8.72
N VAL A 30 -12.48 18.38 9.14
CA VAL A 30 -12.97 18.35 10.54
C VAL A 30 -13.57 17.00 10.98
N GLN A 31 -13.85 16.06 10.06
CA GLN A 31 -14.46 14.76 10.38
C GLN A 31 -13.59 13.60 9.90
N ALA A 32 -13.03 12.87 10.86
CA ALA A 32 -12.36 11.60 10.59
C ALA A 32 -12.65 10.63 11.74
N LEU A 33 -13.84 10.02 11.74
CA LEU A 33 -14.25 9.09 12.80
C LEU A 33 -13.31 7.88 12.91
N ILE A 34 -12.68 7.47 11.82
CA ILE A 34 -11.66 6.41 11.78
C ILE A 34 -10.30 6.82 12.36
N TRP A 35 -10.04 8.12 12.52
CA TRP A 35 -8.70 8.66 12.77
C TRP A 35 -8.01 8.03 13.96
N LYS A 36 -8.66 8.08 15.13
CA LYS A 36 -8.10 7.56 16.38
C LYS A 36 -7.82 6.07 16.36
N GLU A 37 -8.51 5.35 15.47
CA GLU A 37 -8.41 3.90 15.40
C GLU A 37 -7.31 3.45 14.41
N VAL A 38 -7.04 4.22 13.36
CA VAL A 38 -6.11 3.79 12.30
C VAL A 38 -4.76 4.52 12.33
N VAL A 39 -4.75 5.80 12.68
CA VAL A 39 -3.56 6.66 12.56
C VAL A 39 -2.39 6.18 13.39
N PRO A 40 -2.55 5.77 14.68
CA PRO A 40 -1.42 5.30 15.46
C PRO A 40 -0.72 4.09 14.85
N GLY A 41 -1.48 3.17 14.24
CA GLY A 41 -0.95 2.01 13.54
C GLY A 41 -0.22 2.39 12.25
N LEU A 42 -0.80 3.30 11.44
CA LEU A 42 -0.16 3.77 10.20
C LEU A 42 1.17 4.49 10.48
N LEU A 43 1.19 5.41 11.45
CA LEU A 43 2.39 6.16 11.82
C LEU A 43 3.48 5.23 12.38
N SER A 44 3.14 4.35 13.32
CA SER A 44 4.11 3.43 13.92
C SER A 44 4.70 2.46 12.89
N ASN A 45 3.91 1.98 11.93
CA ASN A 45 4.39 1.11 10.85
C ASN A 45 5.31 1.84 9.87
N SER A 46 5.08 3.14 9.64
CA SER A 46 5.85 3.94 8.69
C SER A 46 7.30 4.18 9.12
N VAL A 47 7.58 4.19 10.42
CA VAL A 47 8.91 4.48 10.99
C VAL A 47 9.78 3.24 11.18
N VAL A 48 9.27 2.03 10.91
CA VAL A 48 10.06 0.81 10.99
C VAL A 48 11.14 0.80 9.90
N SER A 49 12.38 1.08 10.31
CA SER A 49 13.54 1.18 9.40
C SER A 49 13.95 -0.19 8.86
N ARG A 50 13.48 -0.54 7.66
CA ARG A 50 13.66 -1.89 7.07
C ARG A 50 14.19 -1.91 5.64
N TRP A 51 14.23 -0.77 4.95
CA TRP A 51 14.56 -0.73 3.52
C TRP A 51 16.05 -0.58 3.20
N TRP A 52 16.93 -0.63 4.21
CA TRP A 52 18.39 -0.50 4.02
C TRP A 52 19.03 -1.59 3.15
N HIS A 53 18.40 -2.76 3.09
CA HIS A 53 18.92 -3.93 2.35
C HIS A 53 18.03 -4.35 1.17
N VAL A 54 17.05 -3.52 0.83
CA VAL A 54 16.15 -3.76 -0.31
C VAL A 54 16.88 -3.41 -1.59
N SER A 55 16.90 -4.34 -2.56
CA SER A 55 17.54 -4.09 -3.84
C SER A 55 16.63 -3.28 -4.76
N ARG A 56 17.19 -2.66 -5.79
CA ARG A 56 16.40 -2.00 -6.84
C ARG A 56 15.49 -2.99 -7.56
N ASN A 57 15.93 -4.23 -7.75
CA ASN A 57 15.10 -5.29 -8.32
C ASN A 57 13.91 -5.60 -7.42
N GLU A 58 14.12 -5.66 -6.10
CA GLU A 58 13.06 -5.92 -5.13
C GLU A 58 12.01 -4.78 -5.11
N LEU A 59 12.47 -3.52 -5.09
CA LEU A 59 11.61 -2.34 -5.21
C LEU A 59 10.81 -2.34 -6.53
N HIS A 60 11.51 -2.61 -7.63
CA HIS A 60 10.91 -2.64 -8.97
C HIS A 60 9.89 -3.77 -9.11
N ALA A 61 10.17 -4.95 -8.53
CA ALA A 61 9.22 -6.05 -8.53
C ALA A 61 7.90 -5.65 -7.86
N VAL A 62 7.93 -4.97 -6.70
CA VAL A 62 6.72 -4.49 -6.01
C VAL A 62 5.90 -3.53 -6.88
N ALA A 63 6.56 -2.65 -7.61
CA ALA A 63 5.90 -1.75 -8.56
C ALA A 63 5.25 -2.53 -9.71
N LEU A 64 5.96 -3.51 -10.28
CA LEU A 64 5.47 -4.34 -11.36
C LEU A 64 4.29 -5.25 -10.95
N TYR A 65 4.30 -5.81 -9.73
CA TYR A 65 3.16 -6.58 -9.23
C TYR A 65 1.87 -5.75 -9.21
N GLN A 66 1.94 -4.50 -8.77
CA GLN A 66 0.80 -3.59 -8.78
C GLN A 66 0.36 -3.25 -10.21
N ARG A 67 1.29 -2.83 -11.07
CA ARG A 67 0.97 -2.46 -12.46
C ARG A 67 0.42 -3.62 -13.27
N ALA A 68 0.97 -4.82 -13.13
CA ALA A 68 0.44 -6.02 -13.77
C ALA A 68 -1.00 -6.31 -13.30
N GLY A 69 -1.32 -6.02 -12.04
CA GLY A 69 -2.67 -6.18 -11.49
C GLY A 69 -3.63 -5.18 -12.13
N GLU A 70 -3.18 -3.93 -12.31
CA GLU A 70 -3.94 -2.91 -13.04
C GLU A 70 -4.17 -3.30 -14.49
N GLU A 71 -3.13 -3.80 -15.18
CA GLU A 71 -3.24 -4.30 -16.56
C GLU A 71 -4.25 -5.46 -16.69
N LEU A 72 -4.27 -6.40 -15.72
CA LEU A 72 -5.25 -7.50 -15.68
C LEU A 72 -6.69 -6.98 -15.49
N VAL A 73 -6.88 -6.02 -14.59
CA VAL A 73 -8.19 -5.37 -14.37
C VAL A 73 -8.65 -4.66 -15.63
N THR A 74 -7.79 -3.87 -16.27
CA THR A 74 -8.12 -3.17 -17.52
C THR A 74 -8.47 -4.15 -18.64
N ALA A 75 -7.68 -5.21 -18.83
CA ALA A 75 -7.92 -6.21 -19.87
C ALA A 75 -9.25 -6.96 -19.68
N SER A 76 -9.62 -7.22 -18.42
CA SER A 76 -10.85 -7.95 -18.07
C SER A 76 -12.15 -7.25 -18.48
N ALA A 77 -12.13 -5.93 -18.69
CA ALA A 77 -13.30 -5.19 -19.19
C ALA A 77 -13.72 -5.65 -20.60
N SER A 78 -12.77 -6.19 -21.38
CA SER A 78 -13.01 -6.69 -22.75
C SER A 78 -12.94 -8.21 -22.89
N ASN A 79 -12.63 -8.93 -21.81
CA ASN A 79 -12.42 -10.38 -21.82
C ASN A 79 -13.17 -11.02 -20.65
N ASP A 80 -14.34 -11.60 -20.93
CA ASP A 80 -15.22 -12.23 -19.94
C ASP A 80 -14.54 -13.41 -19.21
N ALA A 81 -13.73 -14.20 -19.93
CA ALA A 81 -13.01 -15.32 -19.36
C ALA A 81 -11.95 -14.84 -18.35
N LEU A 82 -11.21 -13.78 -18.70
CA LEU A 82 -10.27 -13.14 -17.78
C LEU A 82 -11.01 -12.49 -16.60
N ARG A 83 -12.13 -11.81 -16.85
CA ARG A 83 -12.97 -11.21 -15.80
C ARG A 83 -13.40 -12.22 -14.75
N SER A 84 -13.88 -13.39 -15.18
CA SER A 84 -14.25 -14.46 -14.27
C SER A 84 -13.07 -14.94 -13.40
N LYS A 85 -11.86 -15.05 -13.96
CA LYS A 85 -10.66 -15.47 -13.21
C LYS A 85 -10.25 -14.43 -12.16
N ILE A 86 -10.24 -13.14 -12.51
CA ILE A 86 -9.83 -12.11 -11.56
C ILE A 86 -10.88 -11.92 -10.45
N LEU A 87 -12.17 -12.07 -10.76
CA LEU A 87 -13.25 -11.97 -9.77
C LEU A 87 -13.21 -13.14 -8.77
N ASP A 88 -12.84 -14.35 -9.22
CA ASP A 88 -12.58 -15.49 -8.33
C ASP A 88 -11.49 -15.14 -7.31
N ILE A 89 -10.35 -14.60 -7.77
CA ILE A 89 -9.26 -14.17 -6.88
C ILE A 89 -9.72 -13.06 -5.93
N PHE A 90 -10.42 -12.04 -6.43
CA PHE A 90 -10.88 -10.93 -5.59
C PHE A 90 -11.93 -11.34 -4.56
N SER A 91 -12.73 -12.38 -4.85
CA SER A 91 -13.73 -12.87 -3.90
C SER A 91 -13.14 -13.34 -2.56
N GLU A 92 -11.85 -13.70 -2.54
CA GLU A 92 -11.14 -14.11 -1.33
C GLU A 92 -10.71 -12.92 -0.44
N ARG A 93 -10.62 -11.71 -1.01
CA ARG A 93 -10.18 -10.49 -0.29
C ARG A 93 -11.20 -9.37 -0.24
N MET A 94 -12.28 -9.44 -1.02
CA MET A 94 -13.34 -8.44 -1.07
C MET A 94 -14.62 -8.92 -0.38
N SER A 95 -15.48 -7.99 0.04
CA SER A 95 -16.85 -8.37 0.39
C SER A 95 -17.61 -8.79 -0.87
N PRO A 96 -18.66 -9.64 -0.74
CA PRO A 96 -19.51 -9.99 -1.88
C PRO A 96 -20.07 -8.77 -2.62
N GLU A 97 -20.50 -7.74 -1.87
CA GLU A 97 -20.98 -6.48 -2.44
C GLU A 97 -19.91 -5.78 -3.30
N ARG A 98 -18.67 -5.66 -2.80
CA ARG A 98 -17.56 -5.06 -3.56
C ARG A 98 -17.22 -5.87 -4.80
N ALA A 99 -17.23 -7.20 -4.71
CA ALA A 99 -16.98 -8.07 -5.85
C ALA A 99 -18.08 -7.93 -6.93
N SER A 100 -19.35 -7.85 -6.52
CA SER A 100 -20.47 -7.60 -7.44
C SER A 100 -20.41 -6.22 -8.09
N TRP A 101 -20.06 -5.19 -7.32
CA TRP A 101 -19.85 -3.85 -7.86
C TRP A 101 -18.70 -3.84 -8.88
N LEU A 102 -17.58 -4.49 -8.57
CA LEU A 102 -16.42 -4.60 -9.47
C LEU A 102 -16.79 -5.31 -10.78
N ASP A 103 -17.51 -6.42 -10.71
CA ASP A 103 -18.01 -7.12 -11.90
C ASP A 103 -18.92 -6.20 -12.74
N HIS A 104 -19.81 -5.45 -12.09
CA HIS A 104 -20.69 -4.50 -12.78
C HIS A 104 -19.91 -3.37 -13.48
N SER A 105 -18.93 -2.75 -12.82
CA SER A 105 -18.10 -1.70 -13.41
C SER A 105 -17.29 -2.21 -14.59
N LEU A 106 -16.70 -3.41 -14.48
CA LEU A 106 -15.91 -4.02 -15.55
C LEU A 106 -16.77 -4.45 -16.74
N SER A 107 -17.89 -5.13 -16.49
CA SER A 107 -18.83 -5.55 -17.54
C SER A 107 -19.49 -4.37 -18.26
N SER A 108 -19.57 -3.21 -17.60
CA SER A 108 -20.09 -1.97 -18.19
C SER A 108 -19.02 -1.15 -18.93
N GLY A 109 -17.77 -1.62 -19.01
CA GLY A 109 -16.71 -0.95 -19.74
C GLY A 109 -16.07 0.25 -19.00
N HIS A 110 -16.13 0.28 -17.67
CA HIS A 110 -15.56 1.35 -16.84
C HIS A 110 -14.38 0.85 -15.98
N PRO A 111 -13.26 0.39 -16.58
CA PRO A 111 -12.12 -0.11 -15.82
C PRO A 111 -11.45 0.96 -14.95
N ASP A 112 -11.49 2.24 -15.35
CA ASP A 112 -10.91 3.34 -14.56
C ASP A 112 -11.69 3.55 -13.25
N GLU A 113 -13.02 3.42 -13.30
CA GLU A 113 -13.86 3.47 -12.10
C GLU A 113 -13.54 2.30 -11.18
N ALA A 114 -13.43 1.09 -11.73
CA ALA A 114 -13.01 -0.10 -10.98
C ALA A 114 -11.66 0.10 -10.30
N LEU A 115 -10.64 0.53 -11.04
CA LEU A 115 -9.30 0.81 -10.51
C LEU A 115 -9.32 1.88 -9.42
N SER A 116 -10.22 2.85 -9.50
CA SER A 116 -10.37 3.88 -8.46
C SER A 116 -10.79 3.31 -7.09
N ALA A 117 -11.39 2.12 -7.04
CA ALA A 117 -11.82 1.46 -5.80
C ALA A 117 -11.04 0.17 -5.48
N ILE A 118 -9.93 -0.08 -6.16
CA ILE A 118 -9.02 -1.19 -5.88
C ILE A 118 -7.79 -0.65 -5.15
N THR A 119 -7.40 -1.29 -4.06
CA THR A 119 -6.23 -0.87 -3.28
C THR A 119 -4.93 -1.37 -3.89
N PRO A 120 -3.77 -0.73 -3.61
CA PRO A 120 -2.46 -1.25 -3.96
C PRO A 120 -2.20 -2.69 -3.51
N ALA A 121 -2.70 -3.07 -2.33
CA ALA A 121 -2.61 -4.45 -1.85
C ALA A 121 -3.48 -5.41 -2.69
N ASP A 122 -4.65 -4.98 -3.14
CA ASP A 122 -5.53 -5.77 -4.00
C ASP A 122 -4.88 -6.02 -5.38
N THR A 123 -4.30 -5.01 -6.03
CA THR A 123 -3.63 -5.20 -7.34
C THR A 123 -2.37 -6.04 -7.22
N PHE A 124 -1.56 -5.83 -6.17
CA PHE A 124 -0.40 -6.66 -5.88
C PHE A 124 -0.80 -8.13 -5.71
N TYR A 125 -1.82 -8.38 -4.88
CA TYR A 125 -2.32 -9.72 -4.60
C TYR A 125 -2.94 -10.39 -5.82
N LEU A 126 -3.70 -9.64 -6.63
CA LEU A 126 -4.26 -10.14 -7.87
C LEU A 126 -3.16 -10.74 -8.74
N THR A 127 -2.07 -10.00 -8.97
CA THR A 127 -0.95 -10.49 -9.78
C THR A 127 -0.30 -11.71 -9.13
N LEU A 128 -0.04 -11.68 -7.82
CA LEU A 128 0.57 -12.80 -7.10
C LEU A 128 -0.24 -14.10 -7.27
N GLU A 129 -1.55 -14.03 -7.06
CA GLU A 129 -2.44 -15.19 -7.16
C GLU A 129 -2.71 -15.62 -8.59
N PHE A 130 -2.84 -14.67 -9.51
CA PHE A 130 -3.05 -14.96 -10.93
C PHE A 130 -1.87 -15.76 -11.48
N ARG A 131 -0.64 -15.37 -11.15
CA ARG A 131 0.59 -16.12 -11.48
C ARG A 131 0.57 -17.54 -10.95
N ARG A 132 0.14 -17.71 -9.71
CA ARG A 132 0.13 -18.99 -9.00
C ARG A 132 -0.92 -19.94 -9.57
N ARG A 133 -2.12 -19.44 -9.87
CA ARG A 133 -3.28 -20.23 -10.34
C ARG A 133 -3.26 -20.46 -11.84
N PHE A 134 -2.73 -19.52 -12.61
CA PHE A 134 -2.81 -19.48 -14.07
C PHE A 134 -1.43 -19.31 -14.73
N PRO A 135 -0.43 -20.18 -14.43
CA PRO A 135 0.94 -20.00 -14.94
C PRO A 135 1.04 -20.13 -16.46
N GLN A 136 0.06 -20.75 -17.13
CA GLN A 136 0.03 -20.92 -18.58
C GLN A 136 -0.63 -19.74 -19.31
N ASP A 137 -1.31 -18.87 -18.59
CA ASP A 137 -2.01 -17.71 -19.16
C ASP A 137 -1.07 -16.50 -19.29
N GLY A 138 0.23 -16.75 -19.46
CA GLY A 138 1.32 -15.78 -19.69
C GLY A 138 1.02 -14.72 -20.76
N ASN A 139 0.12 -15.02 -21.69
CA ASN A 139 -0.29 -14.12 -22.76
C ASN A 139 -1.35 -13.09 -22.35
N ASP A 140 -2.12 -13.34 -21.28
CA ASP A 140 -3.10 -12.38 -20.74
C ASP A 140 -2.43 -11.24 -19.95
N TRP A 141 -1.11 -11.31 -19.80
CA TRP A 141 -0.31 -10.32 -19.11
C TRP A 141 -0.02 -9.11 -20.00
N GLY A 142 -0.12 -7.93 -19.41
CA GLY A 142 0.38 -6.71 -20.05
C GLY A 142 1.91 -6.65 -20.04
N ALA A 143 2.45 -5.45 -20.33
CA ALA A 143 3.88 -5.25 -20.43
C ALA A 143 4.59 -5.45 -19.08
N SER A 144 3.97 -4.93 -18.02
CA SER A 144 4.50 -5.02 -16.65
C SER A 144 4.57 -6.48 -16.18
N GLY A 145 3.61 -7.29 -16.58
CA GLY A 145 3.60 -8.72 -16.31
C GLY A 145 4.76 -9.49 -16.92
N ARG A 146 5.05 -9.24 -18.20
CA ARG A 146 6.19 -9.86 -18.90
C ARG A 146 7.52 -9.43 -18.31
N GLU A 147 7.65 -8.14 -17.96
CA GLU A 147 8.83 -7.62 -17.28
C GLU A 147 9.01 -8.26 -15.90
N LEU A 148 7.93 -8.44 -15.15
CA LEU A 148 7.94 -9.11 -13.85
C LEU A 148 8.41 -10.57 -13.98
N ASP A 149 7.92 -11.32 -14.97
CA ASP A 149 8.35 -12.70 -15.19
C ASP A 149 9.83 -12.80 -15.57
N HIS A 150 10.31 -11.86 -16.40
CA HIS A 150 11.73 -11.75 -16.72
C HIS A 150 12.57 -11.48 -15.47
N LEU A 151 12.16 -10.51 -14.64
CA LEU A 151 12.83 -10.16 -13.39
C LEU A 151 12.86 -11.33 -12.39
N ASN A 152 11.75 -12.04 -12.23
CA ASN A 152 11.67 -13.24 -11.39
C ASN A 152 12.56 -14.38 -11.88
N SER A 153 12.71 -14.53 -13.19
CA SER A 153 13.58 -15.55 -13.78
C SER A 153 15.07 -15.24 -13.58
N GLN A 154 15.43 -13.95 -13.65
CA GLN A 154 16.83 -13.51 -13.50
C GLN A 154 17.29 -13.41 -12.04
N TYR A 155 16.43 -12.91 -11.15
CA TYR A 155 16.79 -12.63 -9.75
C TYR A 155 15.84 -13.30 -8.74
N PRO A 156 15.58 -14.62 -8.83
CA PRO A 156 14.56 -15.30 -8.02
C PRO A 156 14.80 -15.20 -6.51
N SER A 157 16.06 -15.07 -6.09
CA SER A 157 16.43 -14.89 -4.67
C SER A 157 16.26 -13.46 -4.16
N GLU A 158 16.14 -12.47 -5.03
CA GLU A 158 15.90 -11.07 -4.64
C GLU A 158 14.40 -10.74 -4.62
N VAL A 159 13.64 -11.28 -5.58
CA VAL A 159 12.21 -10.94 -5.75
C VAL A 159 11.26 -12.03 -5.25
N SER A 160 11.74 -12.91 -4.37
CA SER A 160 10.92 -13.98 -3.80
C SER A 160 9.81 -13.43 -2.91
N TRP A 161 8.68 -14.14 -2.86
CA TRP A 161 7.56 -13.79 -1.98
C TRP A 161 8.01 -13.57 -0.53
N GLN A 162 8.91 -14.41 -0.01
CA GLN A 162 9.38 -14.29 1.36
C GLN A 162 10.12 -12.97 1.61
N ARG A 163 10.91 -12.48 0.65
CA ARG A 163 11.58 -11.18 0.77
C ARG A 163 10.59 -10.04 0.64
N LEU A 164 9.76 -10.05 -0.42
CA LEU A 164 8.77 -9.00 -0.64
C LEU A 164 7.81 -8.85 0.55
N SER A 165 7.32 -9.98 1.08
CA SER A 165 6.44 -10.01 2.24
C SER A 165 7.12 -9.46 3.49
N ARG A 166 8.37 -9.85 3.74
CA ARG A 166 9.14 -9.34 4.87
C ARG A 166 9.43 -7.85 4.74
N ASP A 167 9.87 -7.40 3.57
CA ASP A 167 10.47 -6.08 3.43
C ASP A 167 9.40 -4.99 3.19
N PHE A 168 8.23 -5.35 2.64
CA PHE A 168 7.11 -4.43 2.40
C PHE A 168 5.87 -4.68 3.26
N GLY A 169 5.85 -5.76 4.05
CA GLY A 169 4.80 -6.02 5.02
C GLY A 169 4.79 -5.07 6.21
N VAL A 170 3.84 -5.32 7.12
CA VAL A 170 3.72 -4.63 8.42
C VAL A 170 3.81 -5.63 9.57
N PRO A 171 4.15 -5.20 10.80
CA PRO A 171 4.06 -6.05 11.98
C PRO A 171 2.61 -6.40 12.33
N HIS A 172 2.37 -7.65 12.74
CA HIS A 172 1.03 -8.18 13.06
C HIS A 172 0.95 -8.66 14.50
N ARG A 173 0.86 -7.74 15.45
CA ARG A 173 0.88 -8.07 16.89
C ARG A 173 -0.43 -8.66 17.36
N THR A 174 -1.54 -8.15 16.83
CA THR A 174 -2.86 -8.64 17.18
C THR A 174 -3.24 -9.83 16.31
N LEU A 175 -2.98 -9.77 15.01
CA LEU A 175 -3.39 -10.82 14.06
C LEU A 175 -2.50 -12.07 14.10
N ALA A 176 -1.18 -11.92 14.27
CA ALA A 176 -0.24 -13.04 14.20
C ALA A 176 0.72 -13.14 15.41
N GLN A 177 0.52 -12.30 16.44
CA GLN A 177 1.33 -12.27 17.66
C GLN A 177 2.84 -12.15 17.41
N THR A 178 3.22 -11.44 16.35
CA THR A 178 4.60 -11.28 15.93
C THR A 178 4.95 -9.81 15.65
N TYR A 179 6.22 -9.49 15.83
CA TYR A 179 6.81 -8.21 15.44
C TYR A 179 7.49 -8.28 14.06
N ALA A 180 7.58 -9.49 13.49
CA ALA A 180 8.05 -9.67 12.13
C ALA A 180 7.07 -8.99 11.17
N THR A 181 7.63 -8.32 10.16
CA THR A 181 6.87 -7.74 9.07
C THR A 181 6.46 -8.84 8.10
N GLU A 182 5.19 -8.83 7.71
CA GLU A 182 4.64 -9.78 6.74
C GLU A 182 3.50 -9.11 5.96
N LEU A 183 3.30 -9.51 4.71
CA LEU A 183 2.08 -9.24 3.95
C LEU A 183 1.14 -10.42 4.19
N LEU A 184 0.16 -10.28 5.09
CA LEU A 184 -0.76 -11.39 5.41
C LEU A 184 -1.78 -11.65 4.29
N ASN A 185 -1.92 -10.72 3.35
CA ASN A 185 -2.86 -10.80 2.25
C ASN A 185 -4.32 -11.01 2.68
N LEU A 186 -4.70 -10.45 3.82
CA LEU A 186 -6.05 -10.55 4.34
C LEU A 186 -6.96 -9.49 3.70
N LYS A 187 -8.27 -9.76 3.74
CA LYS A 187 -9.27 -8.71 3.57
C LYS A 187 -9.07 -7.64 4.67
N PRO A 188 -9.11 -6.33 4.35
CA PRO A 188 -9.09 -5.29 5.36
C PRO A 188 -10.23 -5.49 6.38
N PHE A 189 -9.88 -5.50 7.67
CA PHE A 189 -10.85 -5.56 8.76
C PHE A 189 -11.47 -4.17 8.94
N PRO A 190 -12.78 -4.04 9.20
CA PRO A 190 -13.36 -2.75 9.54
C PRO A 190 -12.72 -2.17 10.80
N ALA A 191 -12.72 -0.84 10.95
CA ALA A 191 -12.25 -0.24 12.19
C ALA A 191 -13.25 -0.53 13.32
N PHE A 192 -12.72 -0.90 14.48
CA PHE A 192 -13.49 -1.13 15.70
C PHE A 192 -13.00 -0.16 16.77
N ALA A 193 -13.93 0.39 17.56
CA ALA A 193 -13.57 1.28 18.66
C ALA A 193 -12.79 0.54 19.76
N GLY A 194 -11.76 1.20 20.31
CA GLY A 194 -10.96 0.68 21.43
C GLY A 194 -9.80 -0.22 20.98
N TYR A 195 -9.39 -1.18 21.81
CA TYR A 195 -8.17 -1.99 21.55
C TYR A 195 -8.18 -2.79 20.24
N SER A 196 -9.35 -3.00 19.62
CA SER A 196 -9.52 -3.70 18.34
C SER A 196 -9.16 -2.85 17.12
N SER A 197 -8.80 -1.58 17.31
CA SER A 197 -8.45 -0.63 16.27
C SER A 197 -7.21 -1.01 15.47
N ARG A 198 -6.27 -1.70 16.13
CA ARG A 198 -5.05 -2.25 15.50
C ARG A 198 -5.36 -3.21 14.35
N LEU A 199 -6.51 -3.90 14.36
CA LEU A 199 -6.87 -4.86 13.31
C LEU A 199 -6.97 -4.20 11.93
N MET A 200 -7.52 -2.99 11.84
CA MET A 200 -7.61 -2.26 10.58
C MET A 200 -6.22 -1.86 10.08
N ALA A 201 -5.39 -1.28 10.95
CA ALA A 201 -4.04 -0.88 10.58
C ALA A 201 -3.12 -2.07 10.24
N GLU A 202 -3.23 -3.19 10.97
CA GLU A 202 -2.48 -4.43 10.68
C GLU A 202 -2.96 -5.08 9.38
N SER A 203 -4.25 -5.00 9.04
CA SER A 203 -4.74 -5.53 7.77
C SER A 203 -4.58 -4.57 6.57
N TRP A 204 -4.04 -3.36 6.80
CA TRP A 204 -3.80 -2.36 5.77
C TRP A 204 -2.37 -2.43 5.22
N ASP A 205 -2.14 -3.34 4.29
CA ASP A 205 -0.84 -3.54 3.63
C ASP A 205 -0.51 -2.49 2.54
N SER A 206 -1.47 -1.63 2.19
CA SER A 206 -1.40 -0.82 0.97
C SER A 206 -0.36 0.30 1.00
N ASN A 207 -0.08 0.89 2.16
CA ASN A 207 0.79 2.08 2.26
C ASN A 207 2.20 1.78 1.75
N ASN A 208 2.83 0.72 2.27
CA ASN A 208 4.20 0.39 1.91
C ASN A 208 4.33 0.02 0.44
N LEU A 209 3.36 -0.74 -0.08
CA LEU A 209 3.31 -1.11 -1.50
C LEU A 209 3.20 0.12 -2.39
N TYR A 210 2.34 1.07 -2.00
CA TYR A 210 2.15 2.30 -2.76
C TYR A 210 3.37 3.23 -2.72
N TRP A 211 3.97 3.44 -1.54
CA TRP A 211 5.19 4.24 -1.41
C TRP A 211 6.38 3.61 -2.12
N ALA A 212 6.50 2.28 -2.10
CA ALA A 212 7.51 1.54 -2.85
C ALA A 212 7.36 1.76 -4.36
N ARG A 213 6.14 1.64 -4.90
CA ARG A 213 5.87 1.96 -6.29
C ARG A 213 6.22 3.41 -6.63
N LEU A 214 5.87 4.34 -5.75
CA LEU A 214 6.17 5.76 -5.96
C LEU A 214 7.68 6.01 -6.03
N ALA A 215 8.47 5.37 -5.16
CA ALA A 215 9.93 5.45 -5.19
C ALA A 215 10.51 4.85 -6.49
N ASP A 216 10.01 3.71 -6.95
CA ASP A 216 10.38 3.11 -8.25
C ASP A 216 10.08 4.07 -9.41
N GLU A 217 8.86 4.61 -9.46
CA GLU A 217 8.39 5.55 -10.51
C GLU A 217 9.21 6.82 -10.60
N THR A 218 9.69 7.31 -9.47
CA THR A 218 10.43 8.57 -9.37
C THR A 218 11.94 8.37 -9.32
N GLY A 219 12.41 7.11 -9.39
CA GLY A 219 13.82 6.75 -9.47
C GLY A 219 14.61 6.90 -8.17
N TYR A 220 13.93 6.96 -7.02
CA TYR A 220 14.61 7.00 -5.73
C TYR A 220 15.26 5.67 -5.39
N ASP A 221 16.36 5.73 -4.62
CA ASP A 221 16.98 4.54 -4.06
C ASP A 221 16.08 3.91 -2.99
N PRO A 222 15.96 2.56 -2.91
CA PRO A 222 15.13 1.90 -1.90
C PRO A 222 15.39 2.35 -0.47
N ALA A 223 16.65 2.68 -0.13
CA ALA A 223 17.00 3.14 1.22
C ALA A 223 16.32 4.46 1.61
N LEU A 224 15.93 5.30 0.64
CA LEU A 224 15.21 6.55 0.90
C LEU A 224 13.77 6.33 1.34
N LEU A 225 13.21 5.12 1.20
CA LEU A 225 11.90 4.79 1.77
C LEU A 225 11.88 4.97 3.30
N ASN A 226 13.01 4.83 4.00
CA ASN A 226 13.09 5.09 5.44
C ASN A 226 12.80 6.56 5.81
N LEU A 227 12.92 7.48 4.85
CA LEU A 227 12.58 8.90 5.01
C LEU A 227 11.25 9.24 4.32
N MET A 228 11.02 8.69 3.12
CA MET A 228 9.82 8.95 2.34
C MET A 228 8.56 8.38 3.01
N ALA A 229 8.59 7.13 3.48
CA ALA A 229 7.39 6.47 3.99
C ALA A 229 6.81 7.15 5.24
N PRO A 230 7.59 7.58 6.25
CA PRO A 230 7.08 8.38 7.36
C PRO A 230 6.42 9.69 6.90
N GLU A 231 7.11 10.45 6.04
CA GLU A 231 6.62 11.75 5.60
C GLU A 231 5.35 11.64 4.74
N LEU A 232 5.32 10.70 3.80
CA LEU A 232 4.15 10.42 2.96
C LEU A 232 2.98 9.90 3.79
N THR A 233 3.25 9.06 4.79
CA THR A 233 2.21 8.57 5.70
C THR A 233 1.63 9.69 6.55
N ARG A 234 2.48 10.59 7.08
CA ARG A 234 2.04 11.78 7.81
C ARG A 234 1.16 12.68 6.92
N ARG A 235 1.58 12.91 5.68
CA ARG A 235 0.81 13.68 4.68
C ARG A 235 -0.51 13.02 4.27
N MET A 236 -0.51 11.70 4.13
CA MET A 236 -1.73 10.92 3.92
C MET A 236 -2.67 11.08 5.11
N VAL A 237 -2.16 10.96 6.34
CA VAL A 237 -2.95 11.07 7.56
C VAL A 237 -3.65 12.43 7.60
N GLU A 238 -2.95 13.54 7.39
CA GLU A 238 -3.55 14.90 7.31
C GLU A 238 -4.77 15.01 6.38
N LYS A 239 -4.82 14.18 5.33
CA LYS A 239 -5.86 14.20 4.29
C LYS A 239 -7.02 13.25 4.55
N ILE A 240 -6.94 12.39 5.58
CA ILE A 240 -8.02 11.46 5.89
C ILE A 240 -9.29 12.25 6.21
N PHE A 241 -10.33 11.96 5.44
CA PHE A 241 -11.67 12.48 5.64
C PHE A 241 -12.68 11.35 5.50
N ALA A 242 -13.14 10.85 6.64
CA ALA A 242 -13.97 9.66 6.72
C ALA A 242 -15.23 9.96 7.53
N THR A 243 -16.39 9.69 6.94
CA THR A 243 -17.70 9.94 7.56
C THR A 243 -18.19 8.79 8.42
N GLU A 244 -17.54 7.63 8.34
CA GLU A 244 -17.85 6.43 9.13
C GLU A 244 -16.58 5.60 9.45
N PHE A 245 -16.68 4.64 10.37
CA PHE A 245 -15.55 3.81 10.80
C PHE A 245 -15.08 2.81 9.73
N GLU A 246 -15.96 2.41 8.81
CA GLU A 246 -15.67 1.40 7.79
C GLU A 246 -15.17 2.00 6.46
N ASP A 247 -14.99 3.33 6.40
CA ASP A 247 -14.62 4.06 5.19
C ASP A 247 -13.12 3.92 4.86
N TRP A 248 -12.74 2.72 4.45
CA TRP A 248 -11.39 2.44 3.92
C TRP A 248 -11.13 3.18 2.60
N GLN A 249 -12.17 3.60 1.88
CA GLN A 249 -12.05 4.38 0.66
C GLN A 249 -11.48 5.77 0.93
N ALA A 250 -11.82 6.38 2.08
CA ALA A 250 -11.17 7.60 2.55
C ALA A 250 -9.66 7.44 2.72
N LEU A 251 -9.20 6.29 3.23
CA LEU A 251 -7.76 6.00 3.34
C LEU A 251 -7.11 5.88 1.96
N LEU A 252 -7.76 5.14 1.03
CA LEU A 252 -7.27 4.99 -0.34
C LEU A 252 -7.18 6.36 -1.04
N ARG A 253 -8.19 7.20 -0.89
CA ARG A 253 -8.21 8.56 -1.45
C ARG A 253 -7.09 9.42 -0.87
N ALA A 254 -6.97 9.48 0.45
CA ALA A 254 -5.93 10.25 1.14
C ALA A 254 -4.51 9.81 0.75
N MET A 255 -4.29 8.50 0.60
CA MET A 255 -3.02 7.93 0.15
C MET A 255 -2.67 8.38 -1.27
N ARG A 256 -3.63 8.35 -2.19
CA ARG A 256 -3.42 8.80 -3.58
C ARG A 256 -3.16 10.29 -3.66
N GLU A 257 -3.92 11.10 -2.93
CA GLU A 257 -3.71 12.55 -2.87
C GLU A 257 -2.32 12.91 -2.36
N ALA A 258 -1.84 12.25 -1.30
CA ALA A 258 -0.48 12.43 -0.80
C ALA A 258 0.58 11.99 -1.83
N GLY A 259 0.36 10.88 -2.54
CA GLY A 259 1.22 10.45 -3.64
C GLY A 259 1.27 11.44 -4.80
N ASP A 260 0.14 12.03 -5.17
CA ASP A 260 0.06 13.03 -6.24
C ASP A 260 0.75 14.34 -5.86
N GLU A 261 0.61 14.78 -4.61
CA GLU A 261 1.37 15.92 -4.09
C GLU A 261 2.88 15.67 -4.11
N PHE A 262 3.31 14.45 -3.79
CA PHE A 262 4.72 14.07 -3.91
C PHE A 262 5.21 14.13 -5.36
N ARG A 263 4.46 13.56 -6.31
CA ARG A 263 4.80 13.63 -7.75
C ARG A 263 4.91 15.07 -8.24
N GLN A 264 4.09 15.97 -7.69
CA GLN A 264 4.09 17.39 -8.01
C GLN A 264 5.20 18.19 -7.29
N GLY A 265 6.02 17.54 -6.46
CA GLY A 265 7.10 18.19 -5.71
C GLY A 265 6.64 19.06 -4.55
N LYS A 266 5.39 18.88 -4.09
CA LYS A 266 4.82 19.63 -2.95
C LYS A 266 5.24 19.07 -1.59
N ILE A 267 5.76 17.84 -1.58
CA ILE A 267 6.26 17.17 -0.38
C ILE A 267 7.78 17.13 -0.47
N GLY A 268 8.45 17.79 0.48
CA GLY A 268 9.91 17.87 0.52
C GLY A 268 10.53 16.59 1.06
N VAL A 269 10.84 15.64 0.19
CA VAL A 269 11.82 14.58 0.49
C VAL A 269 13.04 14.81 -0.39
N LEU A 270 14.23 14.61 0.19
CA LEU A 270 15.56 15.00 -0.33
C LEU A 270 15.70 14.96 -1.87
N PRO A 271 16.47 15.90 -2.48
CA PRO A 271 16.61 15.96 -3.93
C PRO A 271 17.18 14.66 -4.51
N THR A 272 16.56 14.16 -5.57
CA THR A 272 17.10 13.09 -6.42
C THR A 272 18.41 13.55 -7.07
N GLU A 273 19.40 12.68 -7.25
CA GLU A 273 20.72 13.02 -7.85
C GLU A 273 20.59 13.75 -9.22
N THR A 274 19.50 13.47 -9.94
CA THR A 274 19.14 14.15 -11.21
C THR A 274 18.94 15.66 -11.05
N THR A 275 18.46 16.12 -9.90
CA THR A 275 18.27 17.55 -9.60
C THR A 275 19.61 18.25 -9.34
N THR A 276 20.56 17.53 -8.74
CA THR A 276 21.90 18.06 -8.46
C THR A 276 22.70 18.23 -9.76
N ALA A 277 22.56 17.32 -10.72
CA ALA A 277 23.25 17.41 -12.01
C ALA A 277 22.82 18.64 -12.85
N ARG A 278 21.57 19.11 -12.72
CA ARG A 278 21.10 20.33 -13.43
C ARG A 278 21.58 21.64 -12.80
N GLN A 279 21.89 21.66 -11.50
CA GLN A 279 22.36 22.87 -10.84
C GLN A 279 23.86 23.16 -11.05
N PHE A 280 24.65 22.15 -11.44
CA PHE A 280 26.08 22.33 -11.71
C PHE A 280 26.43 22.61 -13.17
N GLN A 281 25.46 22.75 -14.07
CA GLN A 281 25.69 23.11 -15.49
C GLN A 281 25.40 24.58 -15.82
N THR A 282 25.14 25.43 -14.82
CA THR A 282 24.88 26.88 -15.02
C THR A 282 25.82 27.80 -14.24
N GLN A 283 27.05 27.36 -13.97
CA GLN A 283 28.14 28.25 -13.54
C GLN A 283 29.29 28.25 -14.53
#